data_AF-A0AAD1TQV3-F1
#
_entry.id   AF-A0AAD1TQV3-F1
#
_cell.length_a   1.000
_cell.length_b   1.000
_cell.length_c   1.000
_cell.angle_alpha   90.00
_cell.angle_beta   90.00
_cell.angle_gamma   90.00
#
_symmetry.space_group_name_H-M   'P 1'
#
loop_
_entity.id
_entity.type
_entity.pdbx_description
1 polymer ?
#
loop_
_entity_poly.entity_id
_entity_poly.type
_entity_poly.pdbx_seq_one_letter_code
_entity_poly.pdbx_strand_id
1 'polypeptide(L)'
;MDGDIMIGGIFPIHNEVSNLLNRTNADDYICTGLNKDMVVNAFAMMYSIEEINNSTLLPGIKLGYAIYDSCSDVSKAIQSTIKLFPELNLLYNPPKCSSEIMPTVKAVVGEINSEISIAISRILSLHSIPQ
;
A
#
# COMPACT_ATOMS: atom_id res chain seq x y z
N MET A 1 -5.99 -9.65 3.49
CA MET A 1 -5.99 -11.01 4.06
C MET A 1 -5.02 -11.02 5.22
N ASP A 2 -5.46 -11.42 6.40
CA ASP A 2 -4.62 -11.38 7.59
C ASP A 2 -3.61 -12.54 7.62
N GLY A 3 -2.47 -12.27 8.23
CA GLY A 3 -1.38 -13.23 8.47
C GLY A 3 -0.46 -12.73 9.57
N ASP A 4 0.51 -13.55 9.96
CA ASP A 4 1.50 -13.23 11.00
C ASP A 4 2.43 -12.08 10.55
N ILE A 5 2.72 -12.01 9.25
CA ILE A 5 3.49 -10.93 8.63
C ILE A 5 2.68 -10.38 7.46
N MET A 6 2.39 -9.07 7.49
CA MET A 6 1.63 -8.41 6.43
C MET A 6 2.57 -7.79 5.39
N ILE A 7 2.31 -8.05 4.11
CA ILE A 7 2.98 -7.41 2.97
C ILE A 7 2.02 -6.41 2.31
N GLY A 8 2.46 -5.18 2.14
CA GLY A 8 1.70 -4.13 1.46
C GLY A 8 1.89 -4.21 -0.04
N GLY A 9 0.87 -3.80 -0.79
CA GLY A 9 0.93 -3.68 -2.25
C GLY A 9 0.32 -2.36 -2.69
N ILE A 10 1.03 -1.63 -3.56
CA ILE A 10 0.50 -0.41 -4.19
C ILE A 10 0.61 -0.55 -5.71
N PHE A 11 -0.54 -0.57 -6.38
CA PHE A 11 -0.64 -0.79 -7.81
C PHE A 11 -1.54 0.26 -8.48
N PRO A 12 -1.24 0.71 -9.71
CA PRO A 12 -2.12 1.60 -10.46
C PRO A 12 -3.27 0.81 -11.09
N ILE A 13 -4.20 0.34 -10.26
CA ILE A 13 -5.40 -0.41 -10.71
C ILE A 13 -6.27 0.49 -11.60
N HIS A 14 -6.27 1.79 -11.35
CA HIS A 14 -6.88 2.81 -12.21
C HIS A 14 -5.81 3.74 -12.79
N ASN A 15 -6.10 4.34 -13.94
CA ASN A 15 -5.15 5.20 -14.66
C ASN A 15 -5.24 6.67 -14.27
N GLU A 16 -6.30 7.08 -13.58
CA GLU A 16 -6.56 8.48 -13.30
C GLU A 16 -7.39 8.67 -12.04
N VAL A 17 -7.27 9.87 -11.48
CA VAL A 17 -8.13 10.36 -10.41
C VAL A 17 -9.07 11.42 -11.00
N SER A 18 -10.37 11.24 -10.79
CA SER A 18 -11.40 12.16 -11.25
C SER A 18 -11.55 13.37 -10.33
N ASN A 19 -11.96 14.51 -10.92
CA ASN A 19 -12.33 15.74 -10.21
C ASN A 19 -11.29 16.35 -9.26
N LEU A 20 -9.99 16.08 -9.46
CA LEU A 20 -8.88 16.58 -8.64
C LEU A 20 -8.97 18.08 -8.30
N LEU A 21 -9.27 18.92 -9.29
CA LEU A 21 -9.29 20.38 -9.13
C LEU A 21 -10.51 20.93 -8.39
N ASN A 22 -11.59 20.16 -8.33
CA ASN A 22 -12.85 20.58 -7.72
C ASN A 22 -13.03 20.03 -6.30
N ARG A 23 -11.98 19.40 -5.74
CA ARG A 23 -12.04 18.83 -4.39
C ARG A 23 -11.99 19.94 -3.35
N THR A 24 -12.98 19.92 -2.46
CA THR A 24 -13.09 20.85 -1.33
C THR A 24 -12.77 20.19 0.01
N ASN A 25 -12.72 18.86 0.07
CA ASN A 25 -12.50 18.06 1.27
C ASN A 25 -11.35 17.06 1.08
N ALA A 26 -10.81 16.57 2.20
CA ALA A 26 -9.71 15.59 2.25
C ALA A 26 -10.21 14.13 2.28
N ASP A 27 -11.33 13.85 1.62
CA ASP A 27 -11.92 12.51 1.49
C ASP A 27 -11.08 11.56 0.60
N ASP A 28 -11.59 10.35 0.32
CA ASP A 28 -10.87 9.41 -0.56
C ASP A 28 -10.93 9.88 -2.02
N TYR A 29 -9.85 9.68 -2.77
CA TYR A 29 -9.85 10.02 -4.19
C TYR A 29 -10.72 9.05 -4.99
N ILE A 30 -11.49 9.58 -5.94
CA ILE A 30 -12.31 8.78 -6.87
C ILE A 30 -11.47 8.44 -8.10
N CYS A 31 -11.22 7.16 -8.31
CA CYS A 31 -10.37 6.69 -9.39
C CYS A 31 -11.18 6.16 -10.58
N THR A 32 -10.70 6.42 -11.79
CA THR A 32 -11.36 6.05 -13.04
C THR A 32 -10.38 5.45 -14.05
N GLY A 33 -10.92 4.83 -15.10
CA GLY A 33 -10.08 4.20 -16.14
C GLY A 33 -9.37 2.93 -15.64
N LEU A 34 -10.13 1.88 -15.33
CA LEU A 34 -9.60 0.59 -14.87
C LEU A 34 -8.52 0.05 -15.82
N ASN A 35 -7.36 -0.26 -15.26
CA ASN A 35 -6.23 -0.87 -15.93
C ASN A 35 -6.18 -2.37 -15.62
N LYS A 36 -6.64 -3.19 -16.56
CA LYS A 36 -6.75 -4.65 -16.38
C LYS A 36 -5.39 -5.32 -16.19
N ASP A 37 -4.34 -4.82 -16.83
CA ASP A 37 -3.00 -5.39 -16.69
C ASP A 37 -2.47 -5.19 -15.27
N MET A 38 -2.78 -4.03 -14.66
CA MET A 38 -2.39 -3.74 -13.28
C MET A 38 -3.23 -4.51 -12.25
N VAL A 39 -4.50 -4.81 -12.57
CA VAL A 39 -5.29 -5.76 -11.77
C VAL A 39 -4.64 -7.14 -11.78
N VAL A 40 -4.17 -7.61 -12.94
CA VAL A 40 -3.45 -8.90 -13.03
C VAL A 40 -2.16 -8.87 -12.20
N ASN A 41 -1.41 -7.76 -12.19
CA ASN A 41 -0.22 -7.63 -11.34
C ASN A 41 -0.54 -7.68 -9.84
N ALA A 42 -1.63 -7.05 -9.41
CA ALA A 42 -2.10 -7.15 -8.03
C ALA A 42 -2.49 -8.60 -7.66
N PHE A 43 -3.18 -9.31 -8.57
CA PHE A 43 -3.47 -10.73 -8.38
C PHE A 43 -2.21 -11.60 -8.39
N ALA A 44 -1.19 -11.27 -9.17
CA ALA A 44 0.08 -11.99 -9.17
C ALA A 44 0.77 -11.90 -7.79
N MET A 45 0.71 -10.74 -7.12
CA MET A 45 1.17 -10.61 -5.73
C MET A 45 0.36 -11.50 -4.78
N MET A 46 -0.98 -11.47 -4.87
CA MET A 46 -1.84 -12.32 -4.03
C MET A 46 -1.53 -13.81 -4.23
N TYR A 47 -1.46 -14.26 -5.48
CA TYR A 47 -1.14 -15.63 -5.86
C TYR A 47 0.25 -16.04 -5.33
N SER A 48 1.26 -15.19 -5.49
CA SER A 48 2.62 -15.50 -5.00
C SER A 48 2.66 -15.68 -3.48
N ILE A 49 1.89 -14.88 -2.74
CA ILE A 49 1.80 -15.00 -1.28
C ILE A 49 1.09 -16.31 -0.89
N GLU A 50 0.03 -16.70 -1.60
CA GLU A 50 -0.67 -17.96 -1.37
C GLU A 50 0.24 -19.18 -1.65
N GLU A 51 1.02 -19.13 -2.72
CA GLU A 51 1.99 -20.17 -3.04
C GLU A 51 3.09 -20.29 -1.98
N ILE A 52 3.60 -19.16 -1.47
CA ILE A 52 4.58 -19.16 -0.37
C ILE A 52 3.97 -19.80 0.88
N ASN A 53 2.74 -19.43 1.24
CA ASN A 53 2.03 -19.98 2.40
C ASN A 53 1.77 -21.49 2.30
N ASN A 54 1.62 -22.02 1.09
CA ASN A 54 1.44 -23.45 0.84
C ASN A 54 2.76 -24.21 0.64
N SER A 55 3.89 -23.51 0.64
CA SER A 55 5.22 -24.09 0.48
C SER A 55 5.91 -24.38 1.81
N THR A 56 7.12 -24.92 1.75
CA THR A 56 7.99 -25.13 2.92
C THR A 56 8.93 -23.95 3.19
N LEU A 57 8.79 -22.83 2.45
CA LEU A 57 9.72 -21.71 2.55
C LEU A 57 9.67 -20.99 3.90
N LEU A 58 8.48 -20.85 4.47
CA LEU A 58 8.23 -20.15 5.74
C LEU A 58 7.47 -21.07 6.71
N PRO A 59 8.14 -22.07 7.31
CA PRO A 59 7.47 -23.05 8.14
C PRO A 59 6.87 -22.40 9.40
N GLY A 60 5.56 -22.55 9.58
CA GLY A 60 4.83 -22.03 10.73
C GLY A 60 4.56 -20.53 10.71
N ILE A 61 4.82 -19.85 9.59
CA ILE A 61 4.53 -18.42 9.40
C ILE A 61 3.60 -18.27 8.20
N LYS A 62 2.47 -17.59 8.39
CA LYS A 62 1.54 -17.23 7.33
C LYS A 62 1.73 -15.76 6.94
N LEU A 63 2.05 -15.52 5.69
CA LEU A 63 2.03 -14.19 5.10
C LEU A 63 0.59 -13.73 4.84
N GLY A 64 0.29 -12.50 5.21
CA GLY A 64 -0.91 -11.77 4.82
C GLY A 64 -0.58 -10.63 3.86
N TYR A 65 -1.61 -9.95 3.37
CA TYR A 65 -1.44 -8.80 2.48
C TYR A 65 -2.54 -7.74 2.60
N ALA A 66 -2.17 -6.51 2.28
CA ALA A 66 -3.05 -5.37 2.07
C ALA A 66 -2.67 -4.68 0.76
N ILE A 67 -3.62 -4.55 -0.17
CA ILE A 67 -3.37 -3.98 -1.50
C ILE A 67 -4.23 -2.74 -1.66
N TYR A 68 -3.61 -1.65 -2.12
CA TYR A 68 -4.28 -0.39 -2.39
C TYR A 68 -3.97 0.14 -3.78
N ASP A 69 -4.91 0.91 -4.30
CA ASP A 69 -4.81 1.55 -5.61
C ASP A 69 -4.06 2.89 -5.51
N SER A 70 -3.07 3.10 -6.39
CA SER A 70 -2.41 4.40 -6.58
C SER A 70 -3.16 5.32 -7.54
N CYS A 71 -4.02 4.75 -8.39
CA CYS A 71 -4.75 5.46 -9.44
C CYS A 71 -3.84 6.25 -10.41
N SER A 72 -2.59 5.79 -10.55
CA SER A 72 -1.51 6.49 -11.27
C SER A 72 -1.33 7.96 -10.86
N ASP A 73 -1.68 8.31 -9.62
CA ASP A 73 -1.56 9.66 -9.08
C ASP A 73 -0.77 9.66 -7.78
N VAL A 74 0.20 10.57 -7.66
CA VAL A 74 1.09 10.67 -6.49
C VAL A 74 0.31 10.93 -5.20
N SER A 75 -0.74 11.76 -5.25
CA SER A 75 -1.50 12.15 -4.05
C SER A 75 -2.33 10.98 -3.52
N LYS A 76 -2.97 10.23 -4.43
CA LYS A 76 -3.69 9.02 -4.08
C LYS A 76 -2.74 7.92 -3.60
N ALA A 77 -1.59 7.75 -4.26
CA ALA A 77 -0.56 6.82 -3.80
C ALA A 77 -0.09 7.12 -2.36
N ILE A 78 0.17 8.38 -2.02
CA ILE A 78 0.51 8.79 -0.65
C ILE A 78 -0.62 8.43 0.33
N GLN A 79 -1.87 8.74 -0.01
CA GLN A 79 -3.03 8.39 0.83
C GLN A 79 -3.14 6.87 1.04
N SER A 80 -2.92 6.08 -0.01
CA SER A 80 -2.91 4.61 0.02
C SER A 80 -1.76 4.07 0.86
N THR A 81 -0.56 4.65 0.78
CA THR A 81 0.58 4.30 1.64
C THR A 81 0.26 4.53 3.11
N ILE A 82 -0.38 5.67 3.46
CA ILE A 82 -0.77 5.92 4.86
C ILE A 82 -1.79 4.89 5.33
N LYS A 83 -2.72 4.44 4.47
CA LYS A 83 -3.69 3.37 4.81
C LYS A 83 -3.05 2.00 5.05
N LEU A 84 -1.84 1.74 4.55
CA LEU A 84 -1.08 0.53 4.91
C LEU A 84 -0.61 0.53 6.37
N PHE A 85 -0.63 1.69 7.01
CA PHE A 85 -0.20 1.89 8.39
C PHE A 85 -1.29 2.62 9.17
N PRO A 86 -2.39 1.95 9.53
CA PRO A 86 -3.46 2.57 10.32
C PRO A 86 -2.94 3.19 11.63
N GLU A 87 -1.84 2.65 12.16
CA GLU A 87 -1.18 3.15 13.37
C GLU A 87 -0.48 4.51 13.15
N LEU A 88 -0.19 4.86 11.89
CA LEU A 88 0.37 6.14 11.46
C LEU A 88 -0.71 7.14 11.06
N ASN A 89 -1.99 6.85 11.29
CA ASN A 89 -3.07 7.77 10.92
C ASN A 89 -3.08 9.01 11.85
N LEU A 90 -2.25 10.00 11.51
CA LEU A 90 -1.97 11.23 12.26
C LEU A 90 -3.21 12.12 12.46
N LEU A 91 -4.29 11.90 11.69
CA LEU A 91 -5.47 12.76 11.67
C LEU A 91 -6.39 12.55 12.88
N TYR A 92 -6.37 11.39 13.51
CA TYR A 92 -7.32 11.06 14.59
C TYR A 92 -6.67 10.91 15.97
N ASN A 93 -5.40 10.53 16.04
CA ASN A 93 -4.64 10.48 17.29
C ASN A 93 -3.18 10.78 16.96
N PRO A 94 -2.68 12.02 17.21
CA PRO A 94 -1.26 12.28 17.06
C PRO A 94 -0.52 11.31 17.97
N PRO A 95 0.36 10.45 17.43
CA PRO A 95 1.07 9.51 18.26
C PRO A 95 1.87 10.34 19.26
N LYS A 96 1.67 10.09 20.56
CA LYS A 96 2.76 10.34 21.52
C LYS A 96 3.97 9.68 20.87
N CYS A 97 5.07 10.42 20.64
CA CYS A 97 6.30 9.91 20.05
C CYS A 97 6.81 8.73 20.89
N SER A 98 6.22 7.56 20.65
CA SER A 98 6.47 6.30 21.28
C SER A 98 7.22 5.51 20.24
N SER A 99 8.43 5.12 20.60
CA SER A 99 9.32 4.29 19.82
C SER A 99 8.78 2.86 19.58
N GLU A 100 7.53 2.57 19.96
CA GLU A 100 6.97 1.21 20.03
C GLU A 100 5.89 0.92 18.98
N ILE A 101 5.51 1.89 18.12
CA ILE A 101 4.54 1.61 17.05
C ILE A 101 5.23 0.76 15.98
N MET A 102 5.04 -0.56 16.05
CA MET A 102 5.45 -1.46 14.97
C MET A 102 4.46 -1.37 13.81
N PRO A 103 4.91 -0.99 12.60
CA PRO A 103 4.04 -0.97 11.43
C PRO A 103 3.43 -2.35 11.20
N THR A 104 2.12 -2.39 10.91
CA THR A 104 1.43 -3.64 10.60
C THR A 104 2.05 -4.32 9.38
N VAL A 105 2.35 -3.55 8.34
CA VAL A 105 3.04 -4.03 7.13
C VAL A 105 4.56 -3.99 7.29
N LYS A 106 5.24 -5.07 6.89
CA LYS A 106 6.71 -5.24 7.02
C LYS A 106 7.50 -4.97 5.75
N ALA A 107 6.86 -4.99 4.58
CA ALA A 107 7.45 -4.65 3.30
C ALA A 107 6.34 -4.23 2.32
N VAL A 108 6.66 -3.43 1.32
CA VAL A 108 5.70 -2.99 0.30
C VAL A 108 6.17 -3.41 -1.09
N VAL A 109 5.28 -3.97 -1.89
CA VAL A 109 5.51 -4.27 -3.31
C VAL A 109 4.86 -3.17 -4.16
N GLY A 110 5.58 -2.75 -5.20
CA GLY A 110 5.18 -1.62 -6.04
C GLY A 110 5.89 -0.33 -5.62
N GLU A 111 5.74 0.78 -6.31
CA GLU A 111 4.84 1.02 -7.45
C GLU A 111 5.62 0.99 -8.78
N ILE A 112 4.94 0.79 -9.91
CA ILE A 112 5.58 0.57 -11.22
C ILE A 112 6.17 1.85 -11.86
N ASN A 113 5.60 3.01 -11.55
CA ASN A 113 6.01 4.33 -12.01
C ASN A 113 7.03 4.93 -11.04
N SER A 114 8.22 5.28 -11.55
CA SER A 114 9.32 5.78 -10.73
C SER A 114 8.97 7.02 -9.91
N GLU A 115 8.18 7.95 -10.45
CA GLU A 115 7.75 9.16 -9.74
C GLU A 115 6.94 8.83 -8.48
N ILE A 116 5.97 7.92 -8.60
CA ILE A 116 5.12 7.49 -7.50
C ILE A 116 5.94 6.67 -6.49
N SER A 117 6.80 5.77 -6.97
CA SER A 117 7.71 5.00 -6.09
C SER A 117 8.65 5.89 -5.29
N ILE A 118 9.18 6.98 -5.86
CA ILE A 118 9.97 7.96 -5.10
C ILE A 118 9.13 8.62 -4.00
N ALA A 119 7.88 8.98 -4.27
CA ALA A 119 7.02 9.58 -3.26
C ALA A 119 6.69 8.60 -2.11
N ILE A 120 6.35 7.36 -2.44
CA ILE A 120 6.03 6.31 -1.46
C ILE A 120 7.28 5.95 -0.62
N SER A 121 8.43 5.72 -1.26
CA SER A 121 9.67 5.32 -0.58
C SER A 121 10.11 6.30 0.50
N ARG A 122 9.87 7.60 0.31
CA ARG A 122 10.17 8.62 1.33
C ARG A 122 9.38 8.40 2.61
N ILE A 123 8.11 8.00 2.50
CA ILE A 123 7.26 7.70 3.66
C ILE A 123 7.72 6.40 4.31
N LEU A 124 7.91 5.34 3.50
CA LEU A 124 8.32 4.03 3.99
C LEU A 124 9.68 4.06 4.70
N SER A 125 10.63 4.85 4.18
CA SER A 125 11.97 5.00 4.75
C SER A 125 11.96 5.61 6.15
N LEU A 126 11.00 6.50 6.46
CA LEU A 126 10.85 7.05 7.82
C LEU A 126 10.53 5.97 8.86
N HIS A 127 9.93 4.87 8.41
CA HIS A 127 9.53 3.73 9.25
C HIS A 127 10.42 2.50 9.04
N SER A 128 11.54 2.65 8.30
CA SER A 128 12.46 1.56 7.96
C SER A 128 11.77 0.37 7.27
N ILE A 129 10.79 0.67 6.40
CA ILE A 129 10.04 -0.35 5.67
C ILE A 129 10.64 -0.49 4.27
N PRO A 130 11.11 -1.70 3.89
CA PRO A 130 11.60 -1.94 2.54
C PRO A 130 10.47 -1.85 1.50
N GLN A 131 10.84 -1.31 0.35
CA GLN A 131 10.03 -1.24 -0.88
C GLN A 131 10.80 -1.94 -2.00
#